data_AF-A0A7V9J838-F1
#
_entry.id   AF-A0A7V9J838-F1
#
_cell.length_a   1.000
_cell.length_b   1.000
_cell.length_c   1.000
_cell.angle_alpha   90.00
_cell.angle_beta   90.00
_cell.angle_gamma   90.00
#
_symmetry.space_group_name_H-M   'P 1'
#
loop_
_entity.id
_entity.type
_entity.pdbx_description
1 polymer ?
#
loop_
_entity_poly.entity_id
_entity_poly.type
_entity_poly.pdbx_seq_one_letter_code
_entity_poly.pdbx_strand_id
1 'polypeptide(L)'
;MVLANVLQPLITIEEWTLEALHSIGFGWGLAIVGLTVLVRLCTVPLVVRQFHSQRELREHMPEMKRLQERHKADKPRLQREMQAYYREHGINPLSTFAPLLIQIPVFISLYYLMRADVKSGLFGDAGFLFVPHLTDKPHGIVLVA
;
A
#
# COMPACT_ATOMS: atom_id res chain seq x y z
N MET A 1 8.08 7.19 -18.62
CA MET A 1 8.88 8.38 -18.25
C MET A 1 8.17 9.28 -17.25
N VAL A 2 6.86 9.54 -17.35
CA VAL A 2 6.13 10.36 -16.34
C VAL A 2 5.97 9.67 -14.98
N LEU A 3 5.64 8.37 -14.97
CA LEU A 3 5.48 7.61 -13.71
C LEU A 3 6.80 7.49 -12.93
N ALA A 4 7.92 7.36 -13.65
CA ALA A 4 9.25 7.33 -13.06
C ALA A 4 9.57 8.63 -12.33
N ASN A 5 9.22 9.81 -12.88
CA ASN A 5 9.47 11.12 -12.26
C ASN A 5 8.72 11.35 -10.95
N VAL A 6 7.48 10.86 -10.82
CA VAL A 6 6.69 11.00 -9.58
C VAL A 6 7.15 10.02 -8.52
N LEU A 7 7.64 8.86 -8.93
CA LEU A 7 8.12 7.80 -8.04
C LEU A 7 9.63 7.88 -7.75
N GLN A 8 10.41 8.66 -8.51
CA GLN A 8 11.85 8.86 -8.31
C GLN A 8 12.22 9.17 -6.85
N PRO A 9 11.61 10.16 -6.17
CA PRO A 9 12.00 10.45 -4.79
C PRO A 9 11.76 9.27 -3.84
N LEU A 10 10.73 8.46 -4.11
CA LEU A 10 10.46 7.25 -3.33
C LEU A 10 11.50 6.16 -3.63
N ILE A 11 11.83 5.95 -4.91
CA ILE A 11 12.86 4.98 -5.34
C ILE A 11 14.23 5.34 -4.75
N THR A 12 14.63 6.60 -4.76
CA THR A 12 15.91 7.05 -4.18
C THR A 12 15.96 6.81 -2.67
N ILE A 13 14.83 7.00 -1.96
CA ILE A 13 14.75 6.69 -0.52
C ILE A 13 14.87 5.18 -0.29
N GLU A 14 14.24 4.36 -1.14
CA GLU A 14 14.34 2.90 -1.07
C GLU A 14 15.79 2.42 -1.34
N GLU A 15 16.44 2.92 -2.39
CA GLU A 15 17.83 2.63 -2.73
C GLU A 15 18.77 3.00 -1.58
N TRP A 16 18.66 4.22 -1.06
CA TRP A 16 19.47 4.68 0.07
C TRP A 16 19.28 3.81 1.33
N THR A 17 18.03 3.42 1.60
CA THR A 17 17.73 2.57 2.76
C THR A 17 18.28 1.15 2.58
N LEU A 18 18.21 0.61 1.36
CA LEU A 18 18.76 -0.71 1.04
C LEU A 18 20.29 -0.72 1.10
N GLU A 19 20.95 0.29 0.55
CA GLU A 19 22.40 0.44 0.65
C GLU A 19 22.85 0.59 2.12
N ALA A 20 22.12 1.38 2.91
CA ALA A 20 22.39 1.52 4.35
C ALA A 20 22.25 0.17 5.08
N LEU A 21 21.19 -0.60 4.81
CA LEU A 21 20.99 -1.93 5.40
C LEU A 21 22.06 -2.95 4.93
N HIS A 22 22.44 -2.90 3.65
CA HIS A 22 23.48 -3.76 3.10
C HIS A 22 24.86 -3.43 3.69
N SER A 23 25.15 -2.15 3.95
CA SER A 23 26.40 -1.70 4.58
C SER A 23 26.60 -2.24 6.00
N ILE A 24 25.51 -2.62 6.68
CA ILE A 24 25.51 -3.22 8.03
C ILE A 24 25.78 -4.75 7.96
N GLY A 25 25.89 -5.33 6.76
CA GLY A 25 26.20 -6.75 6.55
C GLY A 25 24.98 -7.63 6.32
N PHE A 26 23.79 -7.05 6.10
CA PHE A 26 22.60 -7.82 5.74
C PHE A 26 22.61 -8.15 4.24
N GLY A 27 22.32 -9.40 3.88
CA GLY A 27 22.09 -9.78 2.49
C GLY A 27 20.89 -9.05 1.89
N TRP A 28 20.88 -8.87 0.57
CA TRP A 28 19.87 -8.07 -0.15
C TRP A 28 18.42 -8.42 0.18
N GLY A 29 18.08 -9.70 0.32
CA GLY A 29 16.72 -10.10 0.71
C GLY A 29 16.34 -9.68 2.13
N LEU A 30 17.29 -9.70 3.07
CA LEU A 30 17.06 -9.23 4.45
C LEU A 30 17.02 -7.70 4.52
N ALA A 31 17.74 -7.00 3.65
CA ALA A 31 17.63 -5.55 3.48
C ALA A 31 16.23 -5.15 2.97
N ILE A 32 15.65 -5.89 2.02
CA ILE A 32 14.27 -5.67 1.55
C ILE A 32 13.27 -5.89 2.70
N VAL A 33 13.42 -6.97 3.47
CA VAL A 33 12.58 -7.20 4.66
C VAL A 33 12.73 -6.04 5.65
N GLY A 34 13.96 -5.60 5.94
CA GLY A 34 14.23 -4.46 6.81
C GLY A 34 13.56 -3.16 6.34
N LEU A 35 13.66 -2.86 5.04
CA LEU A 35 12.98 -1.73 4.40
C LEU A 35 11.46 -1.81 4.64
N THR A 36 10.85 -2.98 4.39
CA THR A 36 9.40 -3.13 4.60
C THR A 36 8.99 -2.93 6.06
N VAL A 37 9.78 -3.41 7.03
CA VAL A 37 9.51 -3.22 8.46
C VAL A 37 9.63 -1.75 8.84
N LEU A 38 10.66 -1.04 8.34
CA LEU A 38 10.88 0.37 8.62
C LEU A 38 9.74 1.23 8.08
N VAL A 39 9.32 1.00 6.82
CA VAL A 39 8.14 1.64 6.25
C VAL A 39 6.92 1.35 7.11
N ARG A 40 6.70 0.10 7.52
CA ARG A 40 5.54 -0.28 8.33
C ARG A 40 5.51 0.45 9.66
N LEU A 41 6.65 0.57 10.34
CA LEU A 41 6.80 1.31 11.60
C LEU A 41 6.49 2.80 11.43
N CYS A 42 7.00 3.44 10.38
CA CYS A 42 6.69 4.83 10.07
C CYS A 42 5.19 5.04 9.79
N THR A 43 4.51 4.07 9.18
CA THR A 43 3.08 4.16 8.86
C THR A 43 2.17 3.77 10.03
N VAL A 44 2.67 3.14 11.11
CA VAL A 44 1.87 2.75 12.30
C VAL A 44 0.99 3.89 12.84
N PRO A 45 1.50 5.10 13.17
CA PRO A 45 0.66 6.16 13.74
C PRO A 45 -0.45 6.60 12.77
N LEU A 46 -0.18 6.55 11.46
CA LEU A 46 -1.16 6.85 10.43
C LEU A 46 -2.23 5.76 10.35
N VAL A 47 -1.82 4.48 10.40
CA VAL A 47 -2.72 3.33 10.39
C VAL A 47 -3.62 3.31 11.64
N VAL A 48 -3.09 3.67 12.81
CA VAL A 48 -3.89 3.80 14.04
C VAL A 48 -4.98 4.86 13.88
N ARG A 49 -4.67 6.01 13.27
CA ARG A 49 -5.68 7.03 12.94
C ARG A 49 -6.74 6.51 11.96
N GLN A 50 -6.33 5.73 10.95
CA GLN A 50 -7.24 5.12 9.99
C GLN A 50 -8.18 4.10 10.65
N PHE A 51 -7.68 3.31 11.61
CA PHE A 51 -8.50 2.35 12.35
C PHE A 51 -9.57 3.03 13.20
N HIS A 52 -9.28 4.21 13.77
CA HIS A 52 -10.25 4.99 14.50
C HIS A 52 -11.41 5.43 13.60
N SER A 53 -11.12 6.03 12.43
CA SER A 53 -12.15 6.41 11.47
C SER A 53 -12.95 5.22 10.92
N GLN A 54 -12.32 4.06 10.72
CA GLN A 54 -13.03 2.84 10.33
C GLN A 54 -13.97 2.30 11.41
N ARG A 55 -13.65 2.52 12.69
CA ARG A 55 -14.52 2.12 13.79
C ARG A 55 -15.78 2.99 13.82
N GLU A 56 -15.61 4.30 13.75
CA GLU A 56 -16.71 5.26 13.67
C GLU A 56 -17.66 4.93 12.50
N LEU A 57 -17.11 4.69 11.30
CA LEU A 57 -17.93 4.27 10.14
C LEU A 57 -18.69 2.95 10.39
N ARG A 58 -18.11 1.99 11.11
CA ARG A 58 -18.76 0.72 11.45
C ARG A 58 -19.94 0.91 12.41
N GLU A 59 -19.83 1.86 13.33
CA GLU A 59 -20.91 2.22 14.26
C GLU A 59 -22.10 2.85 13.52
N HIS A 60 -21.85 3.63 12.46
CA HIS A 60 -22.88 4.24 11.62
C HIS A 60 -23.42 3.36 10.48
N MET A 61 -22.70 2.31 10.09
CA MET A 61 -23.11 1.36 9.05
C MET A 61 -24.52 0.77 9.21
N PRO A 62 -25.01 0.37 10.41
CA PRO A 62 -26.38 -0.12 10.56
C PRO A 62 -27.44 0.95 10.27
N GLU A 63 -27.23 2.20 10.66
CA GLU A 63 -28.17 3.29 10.39
C GLU A 63 -28.18 3.68 8.92
N MET A 64 -27.00 3.71 8.29
CA MET A 64 -26.88 3.89 6.85
C MET A 64 -27.60 2.80 6.07
N LYS A 65 -27.57 1.54 6.53
CA LYS A 65 -28.33 0.43 5.93
C LYS A 65 -29.83 0.64 6.06
N ARG A 66 -30.33 1.10 7.22
CA ARG A 66 -31.75 1.46 7.39
C ARG A 66 -32.16 2.61 6.46
N LEU A 67 -31.30 3.61 6.28
CA LEU A 67 -31.52 4.70 5.33
C LEU A 67 -31.58 4.18 3.88
N GLN A 68 -30.66 3.28 3.51
CA GLN A 68 -30.68 2.61 2.22
C GLN A 68 -32.00 1.85 2.00
N GLU A 69 -32.45 1.09 2.99
CA GLU A 69 -33.71 0.33 2.93
C GLU A 69 -34.94 1.22 2.75
N ARG A 70 -35.02 2.34 3.49
CA ARG A 70 -36.13 3.31 3.37
C ARG A 70 -36.21 3.96 1.99
N HIS A 71 -35.07 4.18 1.33
CA HIS A 71 -35.01 4.89 0.04
C HIS A 71 -34.55 4.00 -1.12
N LYS A 72 -34.71 2.66 -1.02
CA LYS A 72 -34.33 1.71 -2.10
C LYS A 72 -34.95 2.03 -3.46
N ALA A 73 -36.18 2.54 -3.46
CA ALA A 73 -36.92 2.87 -4.68
C ALA A 73 -36.47 4.20 -5.33
N ASP A 74 -35.85 5.10 -4.58
CA ASP A 74 -35.45 6.43 -5.03
C ASP A 74 -33.94 6.65 -4.82
N LYS A 75 -33.15 6.12 -5.76
CA LYS A 75 -31.68 6.27 -5.79
C LYS A 75 -31.21 7.74 -5.71
N PRO A 76 -31.78 8.70 -6.45
CA PRO A 76 -31.34 10.10 -6.35
C PRO A 76 -31.57 10.68 -4.95
N ARG A 77 -32.71 10.37 -4.31
CA ARG A 77 -32.97 10.82 -2.94
C ARG A 77 -32.06 10.13 -1.92
N LEU A 78 -31.83 8.83 -2.08
CA LEU A 78 -30.89 8.07 -1.26
C LEU A 78 -29.48 8.67 -1.30
N GLN A 79 -28.95 9.04 -2.48
CA GLN A 79 -27.61 9.64 -2.58
C GLN A 79 -27.52 10.96 -1.81
N ARG A 80 -28.56 11.81 -1.90
CA ARG A 80 -28.60 13.11 -1.20
C ARG A 80 -28.66 12.94 0.30
N GLU A 81 -29.55 12.07 0.79
CA GLU A 81 -29.71 11.82 2.22
C GLU A 81 -28.49 11.11 2.81
N MET A 82 -27.88 10.19 2.07
CA MET A 82 -26.62 9.55 2.47
C MET A 82 -25.48 10.58 2.59
N GLN A 83 -25.38 11.51 1.65
CA GLN A 83 -24.36 12.55 1.69
C GLN A 83 -24.62 13.58 2.80
N ALA A 84 -25.89 13.90 3.09
CA ALA A 84 -26.26 14.70 4.25
C ALA A 84 -25.87 14.00 5.55
N TYR A 85 -26.18 12.71 5.69
CA TYR A 85 -25.85 11.89 6.85
C TYR A 85 -24.34 11.85 7.11
N TYR A 86 -23.50 11.65 6.07
CA TYR A 86 -22.04 11.70 6.22
C TYR A 86 -21.54 13.06 6.71
N ARG A 87 -22.13 14.17 6.24
CA ARG A 87 -21.73 15.53 6.64
C ARG A 87 -22.18 15.87 8.07
N GLU A 88 -23.39 15.50 8.45
CA GLU A 88 -23.94 15.73 9.78
C GLU A 88 -23.14 14.99 10.87
N HIS A 89 -22.68 13.77 10.57
CA HIS A 89 -21.93 12.95 11.50
C HIS A 89 -20.40 13.09 11.34
N GLY A 90 -19.92 13.96 10.45
CA GLY A 90 -18.48 14.19 10.25
C GLY A 90 -17.70 12.97 9.70
N ILE A 91 -18.41 11.98 9.14
CA ILE A 91 -17.82 10.72 8.70
C ILE A 91 -17.14 10.93 7.34
N ASN A 92 -15.85 10.62 7.27
CA ASN A 92 -15.11 10.65 6.01
C ASN A 92 -15.01 9.23 5.38
N PRO A 93 -15.82 8.90 4.35
CA PRO A 93 -15.78 7.58 3.71
C PRO A 93 -14.46 7.30 3.00
N LEU A 94 -13.73 8.35 2.59
CA LEU A 94 -12.44 8.24 1.90
C LEU A 94 -11.31 7.82 2.84
N SER A 95 -11.47 8.00 4.15
CA SER A 95 -10.51 7.52 5.16
C SER A 95 -10.29 6.00 5.08
N THR A 96 -11.28 5.25 4.55
CA THR A 96 -11.20 3.80 4.36
C THR A 96 -10.21 3.39 3.25
N PHE A 97 -10.00 4.25 2.25
CA PHE A 97 -9.13 3.95 1.11
C PHE A 97 -7.69 4.48 1.28
N ALA A 98 -7.42 5.22 2.36
CA ALA A 98 -6.10 5.78 2.63
C ALA A 98 -4.95 4.76 2.76
N PRO A 99 -5.11 3.56 3.37
CA PRO A 99 -4.03 2.57 3.41
C PRO A 99 -3.67 2.04 2.01
N LEU A 100 -4.68 1.87 1.16
CA LEU A 100 -4.51 1.38 -0.20
C LEU A 100 -3.73 2.38 -1.07
N LEU A 101 -3.98 3.68 -0.87
CA LEU A 101 -3.25 4.76 -1.56
C LEU A 101 -1.75 4.78 -1.23
N ILE A 102 -1.34 4.30 -0.05
CA ILE A 102 0.08 4.21 0.34
C ILE A 102 0.68 2.89 -0.13
N GLN A 103 -0.09 1.81 -0.08
CA GLN A 103 0.36 0.48 -0.48
C GLN A 103 0.66 0.38 -1.98
N ILE A 104 -0.18 0.98 -2.83
CA ILE A 104 -0.02 0.93 -4.30
C ILE A 104 1.34 1.52 -4.74
N PRO A 105 1.72 2.74 -4.33
CA PRO A 105 3.02 3.31 -4.66
C PRO A 105 4.20 2.44 -4.21
N VAL A 106 4.19 1.94 -2.97
CA VAL A 106 5.29 1.10 -2.43
C VAL A 106 5.47 -0.17 -3.26
N PHE A 107 4.37 -0.82 -3.66
CA PHE A 107 4.44 -2.00 -4.51
C PHE A 107 4.99 -1.69 -5.91
N ILE A 108 4.56 -0.57 -6.50
CA ILE A 108 5.04 -0.14 -7.82
C ILE A 108 6.52 0.22 -7.76
N SER A 109 6.98 0.91 -6.70
CA SER A 109 8.39 1.24 -6.50
C SER A 109 9.26 -0.01 -6.39
N LEU A 110 8.88 -0.98 -5.56
CA LEU A 110 9.59 -2.26 -5.47
C LEU A 110 9.64 -2.99 -6.82
N TYR A 111 8.54 -2.99 -7.58
CA TYR A 111 8.53 -3.58 -8.93
C TYR A 111 9.50 -2.89 -9.88
N TYR A 112 9.57 -1.55 -9.85
CA TYR A 112 10.51 -0.80 -10.67
C TYR A 112 11.95 -0.94 -10.20
N LEU A 113 12.19 -1.00 -8.89
CA LEU A 113 13.50 -1.25 -8.30
C LEU A 113 14.04 -2.61 -8.76
N MET A 114 13.23 -3.66 -8.67
CA MET A 114 13.61 -5.00 -9.14
C MET A 114 13.88 -5.02 -10.66
N ARG A 115 13.12 -4.25 -11.44
CA ARG A 115 13.32 -4.15 -12.90
C ARG A 115 14.52 -3.25 -13.29
N ALA A 116 14.80 -2.23 -12.50
CA ALA A 116 15.96 -1.35 -12.65
C ALA A 116 17.23 -2.12 -12.28
N ASP A 117 17.15 -2.98 -11.27
CA ASP A 117 18.22 -3.87 -10.87
C ASP A 117 18.63 -4.87 -11.95
N VAL A 118 17.67 -5.47 -12.65
CA VAL A 118 17.93 -6.31 -13.84
C VAL A 118 18.77 -5.56 -14.90
N LYS A 119 18.78 -4.21 -14.88
CA LYS A 119 19.62 -3.38 -15.74
C LYS A 119 20.95 -2.95 -15.11
N SER A 120 21.03 -2.75 -13.79
CA SER A 120 22.21 -2.22 -13.09
C SER A 120 23.06 -3.27 -12.39
N GLY A 121 22.54 -4.48 -12.14
CA GLY A 121 23.23 -5.57 -11.47
C GLY A 121 23.46 -5.36 -9.96
N LEU A 122 22.66 -4.51 -9.31
CA LEU A 122 22.73 -4.23 -7.86
C LEU A 122 22.51 -5.50 -7.01
N PHE A 123 21.61 -6.42 -7.42
CA PHE A 123 21.35 -7.68 -6.71
C PHE A 123 22.14 -8.87 -7.24
N GLY A 124 22.82 -8.79 -8.41
CA GLY A 124 23.65 -9.87 -8.96
C GLY A 124 22.98 -11.27 -8.90
N ASP A 125 23.70 -12.28 -8.38
CA ASP A 125 23.20 -13.64 -8.10
C ASP A 125 22.56 -13.78 -6.70
N ALA A 126 22.08 -12.69 -6.09
CA ALA A 126 21.55 -12.74 -4.75
C ALA A 126 20.25 -13.56 -4.68
N GLY A 127 20.35 -14.72 -4.06
CA GLY A 127 19.22 -15.51 -3.59
C GLY A 127 18.74 -15.09 -2.21
N PHE A 128 17.50 -15.43 -1.87
CA PHE A 128 16.93 -15.25 -0.54
C PHE A 128 16.18 -16.50 -0.09
N LEU A 129 16.61 -17.07 1.04
CA LEU A 129 16.07 -18.31 1.62
C LEU A 129 16.04 -19.48 0.61
N PHE A 130 14.90 -19.69 -0.05
CA PHE A 130 14.65 -20.76 -1.02
C PHE A 130 14.59 -20.24 -2.47
N VAL A 131 14.69 -18.93 -2.67
CA VAL A 131 14.68 -18.29 -3.99
C VAL A 131 16.14 -18.13 -4.45
N PRO A 132 16.57 -18.81 -5.54
CA PRO A 132 17.96 -18.79 -5.99
C PRO A 132 18.36 -17.44 -6.58
N HIS A 133 17.46 -16.74 -7.26
CA HIS A 133 17.70 -15.41 -7.82
C HIS A 133 16.46 -14.53 -7.64
N LEU A 134 16.62 -13.38 -6.97
CA LEU A 134 15.54 -12.42 -6.73
C LEU A 134 15.09 -11.67 -7.99
N THR A 135 15.92 -11.69 -9.04
CA THR A 135 15.75 -10.92 -10.28
C THR A 135 15.25 -11.76 -11.46
N ASP A 136 15.21 -13.08 -11.31
CA ASP A 136 14.71 -13.98 -12.34
C ASP A 136 13.22 -13.74 -12.60
N LYS A 137 12.84 -13.79 -13.88
CA LYS A 137 11.43 -13.71 -14.27
C LYS A 137 10.70 -14.89 -13.64
N PRO A 138 9.53 -14.70 -13.02
CA PRO A 138 8.80 -15.81 -12.42
C PRO A 138 8.46 -16.85 -13.50
N HIS A 139 9.04 -18.04 -13.38
CA HIS A 139 8.75 -19.19 -14.22
C HIS A 139 7.97 -20.22 -13.38
N GLY A 140 6.74 -20.57 -13.78
CA GLY A 140 5.97 -21.66 -13.18
C GLY A 140 4.83 -21.27 -12.22
N ILE A 141 4.46 -22.21 -11.34
CA ILE A 141 3.23 -22.29 -10.49
C ILE A 141 2.94 -21.02 -9.65
N VAL A 142 3.92 -20.14 -9.48
CA VAL A 142 3.84 -18.89 -8.71
C VAL A 142 2.94 -17.82 -9.37
N LEU A 143 2.58 -17.97 -10.66
CA LEU A 143 1.66 -17.05 -11.35
C LEU A 143 0.17 -17.42 -11.27
N VAL A 144 -0.19 -18.55 -10.66
CA VAL A 144 -1.57 -19.09 -10.65
C VAL A 144 -2.19 -19.17 -9.24
N ALA A 145 -1.47 -18.75 -8.20
CA ALA A 145 -1.97 -18.72 -6.81
C ALA A 145 -2.28 -17.29 -6.33
#